data_AF-A0A1U7NPC9-F1
#
_entry.id   AF-A0A1U7NPC9-F1
#
_cell.length_a   1.000
_cell.length_b   1.000
_cell.length_c   1.000
_cell.angle_alpha   90.00
_cell.angle_beta   90.00
_cell.angle_gamma   90.00
#
_symmetry.space_group_name_H-M   'P 1'
#
loop_
_entity.id
_entity.type
_entity.pdbx_description
1 polymer ?
#
loop_
_entity_poly.entity_id
_entity_poly.type
_entity_poly.pdbx_seq_one_letter_code
_entity_poly.pdbx_strand_id
1 'polypeptide(L)'
;MKLGLSLYPEQESKEQIEAYLKMGAKYGFDYLFTSIFSVDGTKEEIIQYFQELTKIAHDLGYVVDGDVNTMFFEQNGANYDDLSVFKEMGIDILRMDVEMIPNKNVK
;
A
#
# COMPACT_ATOMS: atom_id res chain seq x y z
N MET A 1 18.25 -13.21 -2.44
CA MET A 1 17.07 -13.37 -3.31
C MET A 1 15.86 -13.12 -2.44
N LYS A 2 14.92 -12.29 -2.89
CA LYS A 2 13.69 -11.93 -2.15
C LYS A 2 12.49 -12.51 -2.89
N LEU A 3 11.48 -12.97 -2.16
CA LEU A 3 10.26 -13.57 -2.74
C LEU A 3 9.05 -12.75 -2.31
N GLY A 4 8.30 -12.29 -3.30
CA GLY A 4 7.16 -11.39 -3.11
C GLY A 4 5.82 -12.08 -3.32
N LEU A 5 4.82 -11.65 -2.56
CA LEU A 5 3.40 -11.93 -2.82
C LEU A 5 2.73 -10.66 -3.36
N SER A 6 1.68 -10.85 -4.16
CA SER A 6 0.80 -9.75 -4.58
C SER A 6 -0.54 -9.92 -3.90
N LEU A 7 -1.07 -8.83 -3.36
CA LEU A 7 -2.37 -8.79 -2.69
C LEU A 7 -3.22 -7.67 -3.26
N TYR A 8 -4.49 -7.99 -3.52
CA TYR A 8 -5.53 -7.06 -3.97
C TYR A 8 -6.59 -7.03 -2.86
N PRO A 9 -6.49 -6.09 -1.91
CA PRO A 9 -7.19 -6.19 -0.65
C PRO A 9 -8.73 -6.14 -0.77
N GLU A 10 -9.22 -5.56 -1.86
CA GLU A 10 -10.65 -5.48 -2.19
C GLU A 10 -11.29 -6.84 -2.56
N GLN A 11 -10.47 -7.86 -2.82
CA GLN A 11 -10.93 -9.15 -3.34
C GLN A 11 -11.13 -10.21 -2.24
N GLU A 12 -10.60 -9.99 -1.04
CA GLU A 12 -10.47 -11.02 0.00
C GLU A 12 -10.88 -10.49 1.38
N SER A 13 -11.35 -11.38 2.25
CA SER A 13 -11.61 -11.03 3.66
C SER A 13 -10.30 -10.86 4.44
N LYS A 14 -10.35 -10.13 5.56
CA LYS A 14 -9.19 -9.94 6.46
C LYS A 14 -8.59 -11.27 6.92
N GLU A 15 -9.44 -12.26 7.22
CA GLU A 15 -9.01 -13.59 7.65
C GLU A 15 -8.28 -14.35 6.53
N GLN A 16 -8.76 -14.23 5.29
CA GLN A 16 -8.12 -14.84 4.12
C GLN A 16 -6.76 -14.20 3.85
N ILE A 17 -6.68 -12.87 3.94
CA ILE A 17 -5.43 -12.10 3.82
C ILE A 17 -4.41 -12.56 4.87
N GLU A 18 -4.80 -12.59 6.14
CA GLU A 18 -3.89 -12.98 7.22
C GLU A 18 -3.41 -14.43 7.05
N ALA A 19 -4.29 -15.35 6.66
CA ALA A 19 -3.92 -16.74 6.39
C ALA A 19 -2.93 -16.85 5.21
N TYR A 20 -3.14 -16.08 4.14
CA TYR A 20 -2.27 -16.04 2.97
C TYR A 20 -0.87 -15.51 3.32
N LEU A 21 -0.80 -14.39 4.05
CA LEU A 21 0.48 -13.80 4.47
C LEU A 21 1.23 -14.72 5.44
N LYS A 22 0.55 -15.37 6.38
CA LYS A 22 1.17 -16.38 7.27
C LYS A 22 1.75 -17.55 6.49
N MET A 23 1.02 -18.03 5.49
CA MET A 23 1.49 -19.12 4.63
C MET A 23 2.74 -18.70 3.85
N GLY A 24 2.76 -17.50 3.26
CA GLY A 24 3.94 -16.98 2.55
C GLY A 24 5.16 -16.86 3.47
N ALA A 25 4.99 -16.31 4.66
CA ALA A 25 6.06 -16.11 5.62
C ALA A 25 6.66 -17.46 6.05
N LYS A 26 5.83 -18.48 6.26
CA LYS A 26 6.26 -19.87 6.53
C LYS A 26 7.18 -20.44 5.43
N TYR A 27 6.98 -20.03 4.18
CA TYR A 27 7.78 -20.47 3.03
C TYR A 27 8.90 -19.48 2.65
N GLY A 28 9.15 -18.45 3.45
CA GLY A 28 10.27 -17.52 3.27
C GLY A 28 9.99 -16.36 2.31
N PHE A 29 8.72 -16.03 2.06
CA PHE A 29 8.35 -14.77 1.40
C PHE A 29 8.51 -13.60 2.38
N ASP A 30 9.08 -12.50 1.89
CA ASP A 30 9.49 -11.34 2.70
C ASP A 30 9.10 -10.01 2.04
N TYR A 31 8.44 -10.03 0.88
CA TYR A 31 7.91 -8.86 0.18
C TYR A 31 6.41 -8.99 -0.07
N LEU A 32 5.69 -7.89 0.11
CA LEU A 32 4.27 -7.79 -0.19
C LEU A 32 4.03 -6.61 -1.12
N PHE A 33 3.53 -6.87 -2.32
CA PHE A 33 3.01 -5.87 -3.24
C PHE A 33 1.50 -5.72 -3.02
N THR A 34 0.99 -4.48 -2.95
CA THR A 34 -0.45 -4.21 -2.86
C THR A 34 -0.85 -3.00 -3.71
N SER A 35 -2.03 -3.08 -4.33
CA SER A 35 -2.68 -1.90 -4.93
C SER A 35 -3.33 -1.04 -3.85
N ILE A 36 -3.05 0.26 -3.84
CA ILE A 36 -3.63 1.20 -2.87
C ILE A 36 -4.90 1.86 -3.43
N PHE A 37 -4.95 2.12 -4.73
CA PHE A 37 -6.03 2.89 -5.35
C PHE A 37 -7.32 2.10 -5.63
N SER A 38 -7.32 0.78 -5.43
CA SER A 38 -8.47 -0.09 -5.67
C SER A 38 -9.48 -0.15 -4.51
N VAL A 39 -9.14 0.47 -3.36
CA VAL A 39 -9.97 0.42 -2.15
C VAL A 39 -10.89 1.64 -2.10
N ASP A 40 -12.20 1.41 -2.05
CA ASP A 40 -13.21 2.45 -1.90
C ASP A 40 -13.37 2.87 -0.43
N GLY A 41 -13.54 4.17 -0.19
CA GLY A 41 -13.80 4.71 1.14
C GLY A 41 -13.46 6.19 1.27
N THR A 42 -13.70 6.74 2.46
CA THR A 42 -13.12 8.02 2.87
C THR A 42 -11.60 7.89 3.06
N LYS A 43 -10.89 9.03 3.04
CA LYS A 43 -9.45 9.06 3.30
C LYS A 43 -9.09 8.34 4.60
N GLU A 44 -9.85 8.60 5.66
CA GLU A 44 -9.62 8.03 6.98
C GLU A 44 -9.85 6.51 7.00
N GLU A 45 -10.90 6.02 6.33
CA GLU A 45 -11.18 4.59 6.19
C GLU A 45 -10.05 3.87 5.43
N ILE A 46 -9.56 4.48 4.35
CA ILE A 46 -8.45 3.93 3.55
C ILE A 46 -7.15 3.89 4.37
N ILE A 47 -6.82 4.98 5.08
CA ILE A 47 -5.64 5.03 5.96
C ILE A 47 -5.72 3.93 7.01
N GLN A 48 -6.86 3.82 7.71
CA GLN A 48 -7.04 2.83 8.76
C GLN A 48 -6.95 1.40 8.20
N TYR A 49 -7.56 1.15 7.04
CA TYR A 49 -7.49 -0.14 6.38
C TYR A 49 -6.04 -0.56 6.11
N PHE A 50 -5.26 0.32 5.48
CA PHE A 50 -3.86 0.02 5.18
C PHE A 50 -3.00 -0.06 6.43
N GLN A 51 -3.24 0.73 7.47
CA GLN A 51 -2.57 0.57 8.76
C GLN A 51 -2.76 -0.83 9.36
N GLU A 52 -3.99 -1.36 9.31
CA GLU A 52 -4.26 -2.71 9.81
C GLU A 52 -3.58 -3.78 8.94
N LEU A 53 -3.62 -3.62 7.62
CA LEU A 53 -3.00 -4.54 6.68
C LEU A 53 -1.47 -4.57 6.81
N THR A 54 -0.83 -3.40 6.78
CA THR A 54 0.62 -3.28 6.90
C THR A 54 1.09 -3.74 8.26
N LYS A 55 0.32 -3.51 9.32
CA LYS A 55 0.61 -4.08 10.64
C LYS A 55 0.69 -5.61 10.60
N ILE A 56 -0.28 -6.30 9.98
CA ILE A 56 -0.24 -7.77 9.84
C ILE A 56 0.99 -8.20 9.06
N ALA A 57 1.30 -7.52 7.95
CA ALA A 57 2.45 -7.82 7.10
C ALA A 57 3.78 -7.62 7.86
N HIS A 58 3.94 -6.51 8.55
CA HIS A 58 5.15 -6.18 9.33
C HIS A 58 5.36 -7.13 10.50
N ASP A 59 4.28 -7.51 11.22
CA ASP A 59 4.36 -8.51 12.30
C ASP A 59 4.84 -9.88 11.79
N LEU A 60 4.68 -10.16 10.48
CA LEU A 60 5.17 -11.37 9.80
C LEU A 60 6.52 -11.17 9.09
N GLY A 61 7.11 -9.97 9.14
CA GLY A 61 8.43 -9.66 8.58
C GLY A 61 8.44 -9.25 7.11
N TYR A 62 7.28 -8.90 6.52
CA TYR A 62 7.22 -8.40 5.15
C TYR A 62 7.68 -6.94 5.05
N VAL A 63 8.25 -6.59 3.89
CA VAL A 63 8.34 -5.21 3.40
C VAL A 63 7.18 -4.95 2.45
N VAL A 64 6.47 -3.83 2.63
CA VAL A 64 5.25 -3.50 1.85
C VAL A 64 5.54 -2.48 0.76
N ASP A 65 5.30 -2.89 -0.49
CA ASP A 65 5.32 -2.07 -1.70
C ASP A 65 3.88 -1.71 -2.10
N GLY A 66 3.58 -0.41 -2.08
CA GLY A 66 2.28 0.15 -2.42
C GLY A 66 2.24 0.75 -3.81
N ASP A 67 1.38 0.20 -4.66
CA ASP A 67 1.12 0.73 -6.00
C ASP A 67 0.10 1.86 -5.97
N VAL A 68 0.50 3.01 -6.48
CA VAL A 68 -0.24 4.27 -6.39
C VAL A 68 -0.29 4.97 -7.73
N ASN A 69 -1.42 5.62 -7.99
CA ASN A 69 -1.57 6.53 -9.12
C ASN A 69 -1.65 7.99 -8.64
N THR A 70 -1.43 8.92 -9.56
CA THR A 70 -1.47 10.37 -9.29
C THR A 70 -2.82 10.86 -8.78
N MET A 71 -3.92 10.22 -9.17
CA MET A 71 -5.26 10.59 -8.71
C MET A 71 -5.45 10.32 -7.21
N PHE A 72 -4.91 9.19 -6.71
CA PHE A 72 -4.94 8.86 -5.29
C PHE A 72 -4.20 9.89 -4.44
N PHE A 73 -3.11 10.46 -4.95
CA PHE A 73 -2.38 11.54 -4.28
C PHE A 73 -3.26 12.77 -4.06
N GLU A 74 -3.90 13.26 -5.13
CA GLU A 74 -4.75 14.45 -5.09
C GLU A 74 -5.95 14.28 -4.15
N GLN A 75 -6.55 13.08 -4.14
CA GLN A 75 -7.73 12.80 -3.32
C GLN A 75 -7.41 12.62 -1.83
N ASN A 76 -6.22 12.12 -1.50
CA ASN A 76 -5.83 11.82 -0.12
C ASN A 76 -4.89 12.86 0.50
N GLY A 77 -4.68 13.98 -0.18
CA GLY A 77 -3.88 15.10 0.32
C GLY A 77 -2.36 14.84 0.31
N ALA A 78 -1.89 13.86 -0.46
CA ALA A 78 -0.48 13.69 -0.73
C ALA A 78 -0.04 14.59 -1.87
N ASN A 79 1.20 15.05 -1.85
CA ASN A 79 1.81 15.73 -2.97
C ASN A 79 3.32 15.39 -3.05
N TYR A 80 4.01 15.95 -4.03
CA TYR A 80 5.44 15.71 -4.25
C TYR A 80 6.32 15.99 -3.04
N ASP A 81 5.93 16.97 -2.22
CA ASP A 81 6.68 17.42 -1.05
C ASP A 81 6.17 16.79 0.26
N ASP A 82 5.02 16.10 0.22
CA ASP A 82 4.40 15.46 1.39
C ASP A 82 3.81 14.08 1.08
N LEU A 83 4.56 13.05 1.49
CA LEU A 83 4.20 11.64 1.40
C LEU A 83 3.79 11.05 2.77
N SER A 84 3.55 11.91 3.77
CA SER A 84 3.31 11.48 5.16
C SER A 84 2.13 10.52 5.29
N VAL A 85 1.11 10.64 4.44
CA VAL A 85 -0.05 9.75 4.44
C VAL A 85 0.34 8.28 4.16
N PHE A 86 1.30 8.02 3.28
CA PHE A 86 1.75 6.65 2.99
C PHE A 86 2.60 6.09 4.13
N LYS A 87 3.37 6.96 4.79
CA LYS A 87 4.09 6.62 6.02
C LYS A 87 3.11 6.24 7.13
N GLU A 88 2.02 7.00 7.27
CA GLU A 88 0.96 6.74 8.22
C GLU A 88 0.24 5.42 7.93
N MET A 89 0.05 5.07 6.66
CA MET A 89 -0.48 3.77 6.22
C MET A 89 0.48 2.59 6.49
N GLY A 90 1.75 2.84 6.80
CA GLY A 90 2.78 1.81 7.00
C GLY A 90 3.39 1.28 5.70
N ILE A 91 3.28 2.01 4.59
CA ILE A 91 3.88 1.63 3.31
C ILE A 91 5.40 1.91 3.34
N ASP A 92 6.21 0.93 2.94
CA ASP A 92 7.67 1.02 2.97
C ASP A 92 8.23 1.55 1.65
N ILE A 93 7.62 1.16 0.53
CA ILE A 93 8.03 1.49 -0.83
C ILE A 93 6.80 1.95 -1.60
N LEU A 94 6.94 3.03 -2.37
CA LEU A 94 5.89 3.50 -3.28
C LEU A 94 6.30 3.17 -4.72
N ARG A 95 5.43 2.44 -5.41
CA ARG A 95 5.48 2.26 -6.85
C ARG A 95 4.51 3.22 -7.51
N MET A 96 5.03 4.16 -8.29
CA MET A 96 4.23 5.08 -9.08
C MET A 96 3.86 4.39 -10.41
N ASP A 97 2.59 4.08 -10.62
CA ASP A 97 2.14 3.41 -11.86
C ASP A 97 2.21 4.35 -13.07
N VAL A 98 2.05 5.65 -12.83
CA VAL A 98 2.14 6.72 -13.84
C VAL A 98 3.11 7.80 -13.39
N GLU A 99 3.68 8.50 -14.37
CA GLU A 99 4.56 9.62 -14.12
C GLU A 99 3.85 10.70 -13.30
N MET A 100 4.52 11.08 -12.21
CA MET A 100 4.11 12.19 -11.39
C MET A 100 4.67 13.46 -12.06
N ILE A 101 3.88 14.08 -12.95
CA ILE A 101 4.25 15.34 -13.61
C ILE A 101 3.84 16.50 -12.68
N PRO A 102 4.79 17.26 -12.09
CA PRO A 102 4.43 18.47 -11.36
C PRO A 102 3.68 19.38 -12.33
N ASN A 103 2.52 19.89 -11.92
CA ASN A 103 1.77 20.86 -12.73
C ASN A 103 2.70 22.04 -13.06
N LYS A 104 3.32 22.02 -14.25
CA LYS A 104 4.12 23.12 -14.80
C LYS A 104 3.16 24.21 -15.25
N ASN A 105 2.35 24.77 -14.35
CA ASN A 105 1.52 25.95 -14.60
C ASN A 105 1.01 26.58 -13.29
N VAL A 106 1.92 26.84 -12.35
CA VAL A 106 1.73 27.94 -11.40
C VAL A 106 2.86 28.93 -11.65
N LYS A 107 2.60 29.86 -12.57
CA LYS A 107 3.23 31.18 -12.60
C LYS A 107 2.28 32.16 -11.93
#